data_AF-A0A3D2NKN6-F1
#
_entry.id   AF-A0A3D2NKN6-F1
#
_cell.length_a   1.000
_cell.length_b   1.000
_cell.length_c   1.000
_cell.angle_alpha   90.00
_cell.angle_beta   90.00
_cell.angle_gamma   90.00
#
_symmetry.space_group_name_H-M   'P 1'
#
loop_
_entity.id
_entity.type
_entity.pdbx_description
1 polymer ?
#
loop_
_entity_poly.entity_id
_entity_poly.type
_entity_poly.pdbx_seq_one_letter_code
_entity_poly.pdbx_strand_id
1 'polypeptide(L)' 'MQHLNPKEAFDFLQANPEAVFVDVRSEMEYMFVGHPRGSILIPWVDGPDWEINPLFV' A
#
# COMPACT_ATOMS: atom_id res chain seq x y z
N MET A 1 -20.09 -6.45 0.15
CA MET A 1 -19.09 -5.36 0.21
C MET A 1 -19.32 -4.43 -0.96
N GLN A 2 -19.06 -3.13 -0.80
CA GLN A 2 -19.12 -2.17 -1.90
C GLN A 2 -17.78 -2.18 -2.62
N HIS A 3 -17.80 -2.25 -3.95
CA HIS A 3 -16.62 -2.14 -4.79
C HIS A 3 -16.67 -0.80 -5.52
N LEU A 4 -15.59 -0.04 -5.45
CA LEU A 4 -15.44 1.23 -6.16
C LEU A 4 -14.40 1.05 -7.26
N ASN A 5 -14.66 1.66 -8.42
CA ASN A 5 -13.62 1.81 -9.43
C ASN A 5 -12.61 2.90 -9.00
N PRO A 6 -11.43 3.00 -9.66
CA PRO A 6 -10.40 3.95 -9.25
C PRO A 6 -10.85 5.41 -9.21
N LYS A 7 -11.72 5.85 -10.14
CA LYS A 7 -12.22 7.22 -10.19
C LYS A 7 -13.21 7.49 -9.05
N GLU A 8 -14.12 6.55 -8.81
CA GLU A 8 -15.07 6.62 -7.70
C GLU A 8 -14.37 6.66 -6.35
N ALA A 9 -13.32 5.85 -6.16
CA ALA A 9 -12.52 5.86 -4.95
C ALA A 9 -11.80 7.20 -4.75
N PHE A 10 -11.23 7.78 -5.81
CA PHE A 10 -10.61 9.10 -5.74
C PHE A 10 -11.63 10.18 -5.35
N ASP A 11 -12.78 10.23 -6.04
CA ASP A 11 -13.84 11.19 -5.76
C ASP A 11 -14.38 11.04 -4.33
N PHE A 12 -14.53 9.80 -3.84
CA PHE A 12 -14.92 9.50 -2.46
C PHE A 12 -13.93 10.08 -1.45
N LEU A 13 -12.62 9.91 -1.67
CA LEU A 13 -11.59 10.46 -0.79
C LEU A 13 -11.57 11.99 -0.79
N GLN A 14 -11.92 12.64 -1.91
CA GLN A 14 -12.06 14.11 -1.94
C GLN A 14 -13.30 14.59 -1.17
N ALA A 15 -14.40 13.83 -1.24
CA ALA A 15 -15.66 14.20 -0.61
C ALA A 15 -15.71 13.91 0.90
N ASN A 16 -14.87 13.00 1.40
CA ASN A 16 -14.88 12.53 2.80
C ASN A 16 -13.47 12.69 3.40
N PRO A 17 -13.11 13.87 3.94
CA PRO A 17 -11.76 14.15 4.45
C PRO A 17 -11.31 13.25 5.62
N GLU A 18 -12.25 12.65 6.33
CA GLU A 18 -12.01 11.69 7.42
C GLU A 18 -11.77 10.26 6.94
N ALA A 19 -12.00 9.97 5.65
CA ALA A 19 -11.76 8.66 5.09
C ALA A 19 -10.26 8.32 5.06
N VAL A 20 -9.94 7.08 5.37
CA VAL A 20 -8.57 6.57 5.34
C VAL A 20 -8.40 5.65 4.13
N PHE A 21 -7.38 5.91 3.30
CA PHE A 21 -7.03 5.03 2.21
C PHE A 21 -5.87 4.11 2.61
N VAL A 22 -6.17 2.81 2.74
CA VAL A 22 -5.17 1.80 3.11
C VAL A 22 -4.67 1.08 1.87
N ASP A 23 -3.36 1.12 1.62
CA ASP A 23 -2.68 0.29 0.63
C ASP A 23 -2.23 -1.01 1.32
N VAL A 24 -2.76 -2.15 0.88
CA VAL A 24 -2.49 -3.47 1.46
C VAL A 24 -1.55 -4.32 0.64
N ARG A 25 -0.96 -3.75 -0.42
CA ARG A 25 0.04 -4.39 -1.26
C ARG A 25 1.35 -4.61 -0.49
N SER A 26 2.31 -5.26 -1.13
CA SER A 26 3.64 -5.45 -0.54
C SER A 26 4.37 -4.12 -0.34
N GLU A 27 5.29 -4.08 0.63
CA GLU A 27 6.17 -2.93 0.83
C GLU A 27 6.99 -2.63 -0.43
N MET A 28 7.42 -3.68 -1.14
CA MET A 28 8.18 -3.55 -2.40
C MET A 28 7.38 -2.81 -3.48
N GLU A 29 6.09 -3.11 -3.67
CA GLU A 29 5.25 -2.41 -4.63
C GLU A 29 5.05 -0.94 -4.25
N TYR A 30 4.83 -0.68 -2.95
CA TYR A 30 4.67 0.67 -2.44
C TYR A 30 5.94 1.51 -2.68
N MET A 31 7.11 0.96 -2.34
CA MET A 31 8.39 1.67 -2.40
C MET A 31 8.94 1.87 -3.82
N PHE A 32 8.73 0.90 -4.72
CA PHE A 32 9.43 0.89 -6.02
C PHE A 32 8.52 1.09 -7.24
N VAL A 33 7.22 0.85 -7.15
CA VAL A 33 6.26 1.08 -8.26
C VAL A 33 5.54 2.41 -8.09
N GLY A 34 5.27 2.78 -6.84
CA GLY A 34 4.52 3.96 -6.46
C GLY A 34 3.16 3.61 -5.87
N HIS A 35 2.53 4.62 -5.28
CA HIS A 35 1.31 4.47 -4.50
C HIS A 35 0.42 5.72 -4.61
N PRO A 36 -0.88 5.59 -4.32
CA PRO A 36 -1.76 6.74 -4.19
C PRO A 36 -1.23 7.75 -3.17
N ARG A 37 -1.41 9.05 -3.46
CA ARG A 37 -0.96 10.09 -2.54
C ARG A 37 -1.79 10.04 -1.25
N GLY A 38 -1.12 10.02 -0.10
CA GLY A 38 -1.77 10.01 1.21
C GLY A 38 -2.31 8.66 1.65
N SER A 39 -2.06 7.57 0.89
CA SER A 39 -2.38 6.24 1.37
C SER A 39 -1.46 5.80 2.50
N ILE A 40 -2.01 5.05 3.43
CA ILE A 40 -1.29 4.41 4.54
C ILE A 40 -1.00 2.97 4.14
N LEU A 41 0.28 2.59 4.14
CA LEU A 41 0.68 1.21 3.87
C LEU A 41 0.42 0.34 5.11
N ILE A 42 -0.39 -0.70 4.97
CA ILE A 42 -0.55 -1.80 5.93
C ILE A 42 -0.45 -3.09 5.12
N PRO A 43 0.76 -3.62 4.91
CA PRO A 43 0.97 -4.71 3.96
C PRO A 43 0.35 -5.98 4.51
N TRP A 44 -0.41 -6.69 3.67
CA TRP A 44 -0.92 -8.01 4.06
C TRP A 44 0.16 -9.08 3.94
N VAL A 45 1.04 -8.94 2.93
CA VAL A 45 2.19 -9.79 2.74
C VAL A 45 3.41 -8.90 2.68
N ASP A 46 4.39 -9.21 3.52
CA ASP A 46 5.68 -8.56 3.50
C ASP A 46 6.76 -9.50 2.98
N GLY A 47 7.92 -8.93 2.66
CA GLY A 47 9.14 -9.70 2.46
C GLY A 47 9.45 -10.55 3.69
N PRO A 48 10.19 -11.65 3.53
CA PRO A 48 10.69 -12.39 4.68
C PRO A 48 11.61 -11.49 5.52
N ASP A 49 11.73 -11.80 6.81
CA ASP A 49 12.76 -11.19 7.65
C ASP A 49 14.13 -11.63 7.11
N TRP A 50 14.79 -10.74 6.36
CA TRP A 50 16.10 -11.01 5.79
C TRP A 50 17.18 -10.88 6.85
N GLU A 51 17.97 -11.92 7.02
CA GLU A 51 19.20 -11.87 7.82
C GLU A 51 20.42 -11.80 6.89
N ILE A 52 21.47 -11.10 7.34
CA ILE A 52 22.76 -11.09 6.64
C ILE A 52 23.30 -12.51 6.63
N ASN A 53 23.56 -13.06 5.45
CA ASN A 53 24.21 -14.37 5.31
C ASN A 53 25.72 -14.22 5.59
N PRO A 54 26.26 -14.76 6.70
CA PRO A 54 27.67 -14.60 7.04
C PRO A 54 28.61 -15.40 6.14
N LEU A 55 28.10 -16.30 5.30
CA LEU A 55 28.87 -17.14 4.39
C LEU A 55 28.88 -16.62 2.94
N PHE A 56 28.30 -15.45 2.70
CA PHE A 56 28.30 -14.82 1.37
C PHE A 56 29.71 -14.31 1.02
N VAL A 57 30.33 -14.85 -0.04
CA VAL A 57 31.68 -14.49 -0.56
C VAL A 57 31.62 -13.97 -1.99
#